data_AF-A0A7Y2GNC3-F1
#
_entry.id   AF-A0A7Y2GNC3-F1
#
_cell.length_a   1.000
_cell.length_b   1.000
_cell.length_c   1.000
_cell.angle_alpha   90.00
_cell.angle_beta   90.00
_cell.angle_gamma   90.00
#
_symmetry.space_group_name_H-M   'P 1'
#
loop_
_entity.id
_entity.type
_entity.pdbx_description
1 polymer ?
#
loop_
_entity_poly.entity_id
_entity_poly.type
_entity_poly.pdbx_seq_one_letter_code
_entity_poly.pdbx_strand_id
1 'polypeptide(L)'
;MPQSHQHFIMYKPFGVLCQLQSNDAMQLRKKQFLSYFYKFPEGTMPVGRLDEKSEGLLILTTDGKLCDQINRSGVEKQYYAQVDGEITENALRHLKLGVEIGFEGRKYLTKPCQAERLQLSPKLPMPD
;
A
#
# COMPACT_ATOMS: atom_id res chain seq x y z
N MET A 1 -15.22 15.90 24.84
CA MET A 1 -14.64 16.71 23.74
C MET A 1 -14.48 15.79 22.55
N PRO A 2 -14.96 16.12 21.34
CA PRO A 2 -14.57 15.36 20.16
C PRO A 2 -13.04 15.43 20.03
N GLN A 3 -12.41 14.27 19.90
CA GLN A 3 -10.97 14.19 19.73
C GLN A 3 -10.63 14.78 18.36
N SER A 4 -9.77 15.80 18.31
CA SER A 4 -9.28 16.32 17.03
C SER A 4 -8.31 15.29 16.44
N HIS A 5 -8.73 14.63 15.38
CA HIS A 5 -7.89 13.68 14.65
C HIS A 5 -7.01 14.41 13.64
N GLN A 6 -5.79 13.92 13.49
CA GLN A 6 -4.82 14.38 12.49
C GLN A 6 -4.68 13.34 11.39
N HIS A 7 -4.54 13.82 10.15
CA HIS A 7 -4.43 12.99 8.96
C HIS A 7 -3.25 13.50 8.12
N PHE A 8 -2.49 12.57 7.57
CA PHE A 8 -1.27 12.84 6.81
C PHE A 8 -1.27 12.03 5.52
N ILE A 9 -0.59 12.56 4.51
CA ILE A 9 -0.25 11.84 3.29
C ILE A 9 1.27 11.83 3.16
N MET A 10 1.81 10.72 2.67
CA MET A 10 3.21 10.60 2.29
C MET A 10 3.31 9.76 1.02
N TYR A 11 4.32 10.02 0.20
CA TYR A 11 4.79 9.08 -0.80
C TYR A 11 5.85 8.19 -0.15
N LYS A 12 5.41 7.02 0.35
CA LYS A 12 6.29 6.05 0.99
C LYS A 12 7.37 5.57 0.01
N PRO A 13 8.66 5.67 0.35
CA PRO A 13 9.74 5.17 -0.49
C PRO A 13 9.82 3.65 -0.54
N PHE A 14 10.43 3.13 -1.60
CA PHE A 14 10.87 1.74 -1.71
C PHE A 14 11.88 1.38 -0.61
N GLY A 15 11.81 0.15 -0.09
CA GLY A 15 12.73 -0.36 0.94
C GLY A 15 12.37 0.02 2.39
N VAL A 16 11.30 0.81 2.58
CA VAL A 16 10.85 1.24 3.91
C VAL A 16 9.72 0.33 4.40
N LEU A 17 9.72 -0.05 5.68
CA LEU A 17 8.59 -0.75 6.28
C LEU A 17 7.43 0.21 6.53
N CYS A 18 6.21 -0.22 6.21
CA CYS A 18 4.98 0.51 6.51
C CYS A 18 4.60 0.43 8.00
N GLN A 19 5.52 0.86 8.87
CA GLN A 19 5.43 0.85 10.32
C GLN A 19 6.18 2.07 10.88
N LEU A 20 5.70 2.61 12.01
CA LEU A 20 6.39 3.71 12.71
C LEU A 20 7.46 3.20 13.69
N GLN A 21 7.28 1.98 14.20
CA GLN A 21 8.18 1.34 15.16
C GLN A 21 8.01 -0.18 15.09
N SER A 22 8.98 -0.91 15.64
CA SER A 22 8.91 -2.37 15.78
C SER A 22 9.51 -2.80 17.12
N ASN A 23 8.95 -3.84 17.71
CA ASN A 23 9.50 -4.48 18.90
C ASN A 23 10.53 -5.58 18.56
N ASP A 24 10.76 -5.84 17.27
CA ASP A 24 11.74 -6.81 16.79
C ASP A 24 13.13 -6.15 16.69
N ALA A 25 14.06 -6.59 17.54
CA ALA A 25 15.42 -6.06 17.60
C ALA A 25 16.21 -6.23 16.30
N MET A 26 15.92 -7.25 15.49
CA MET A 26 16.54 -7.44 14.18
C MET A 26 15.99 -6.44 13.17
N GLN A 27 14.67 -6.20 13.16
CA GLN A 27 14.08 -5.19 12.28
C GLN A 27 14.60 -3.80 12.60
N LEU A 28 14.67 -3.44 13.89
CA LEU A 28 15.22 -2.15 14.33
C LEU A 28 16.65 -1.88 13.82
N ARG A 29 17.46 -2.93 13.61
CA ARG A 29 18.84 -2.80 13.10
C ARG A 29 18.95 -2.82 11.58
N LYS A 30 18.02 -3.47 10.88
CA LYS A 30 18.15 -3.80 9.45
C LYS A 30 17.15 -3.09 8.54
N LYS A 31 16.13 -2.45 9.11
CA LYS A 31 15.00 -1.91 8.36
C LYS A 31 14.80 -0.44 8.68
N GLN A 32 14.27 0.28 7.69
CA GLN A 32 13.89 1.68 7.82
C GLN A 32 12.38 1.78 8.05
N PHE A 33 11.97 2.71 8.90
CA PHE A 33 10.58 2.91 9.33
C PHE A 33 10.08 4.26 8.85
N LEU A 34 8.75 4.45 8.82
CA LEU A 34 8.13 5.72 8.40
C LEU A 34 8.55 6.89 9.30
N SER A 35 8.84 6.62 10.58
CA SER A 35 9.29 7.59 11.58
C SER A 35 10.68 8.16 11.32
N TYR A 36 11.45 7.58 10.38
CA TYR A 36 12.72 8.14 9.93
C TYR A 36 12.52 9.47 9.18
N PHE A 37 11.45 9.59 8.41
CA PHE A 37 11.20 10.74 7.53
C PHE A 37 10.52 11.89 8.26
N TYR A 38 9.56 11.56 9.13
CA TYR A 38 8.74 12.54 9.82
C TYR A 38 8.46 12.15 11.28
N LYS A 39 8.32 13.17 12.14
CA LYS A 39 7.83 12.98 13.51
C LYS A 39 6.31 13.05 13.51
N PHE A 40 5.68 11.89 13.61
CA PHE A 40 4.23 11.80 13.71
C PHE A 40 3.75 11.90 15.16
N PRO A 41 2.56 12.47 15.42
CA PRO A 41 1.94 12.44 16.75
C PRO A 41 1.76 11.01 17.29
N GLU A 42 1.75 10.87 18.61
CA GLU A 42 1.41 9.60 19.26
C GLU A 42 0.02 9.11 18.81
N GLY A 43 -0.11 7.80 18.62
CA GLY A 43 -1.33 7.17 18.13
C GLY A 43 -1.54 7.29 16.62
N THR A 44 -0.61 7.89 15.87
CA THR A 44 -0.62 7.84 14.40
C THR A 44 -0.45 6.40 13.93
N MET A 45 -1.21 6.00 12.91
CA MET A 45 -1.12 4.69 12.28
C MET A 45 -1.29 4.81 10.75
N PRO A 46 -0.62 3.97 9.96
CA PRO A 46 -0.86 3.92 8.52
C PRO A 46 -2.26 3.36 8.23
N VAL A 47 -2.95 3.96 7.27
CA VAL A 47 -4.22 3.47 6.72
C VAL A 47 -3.90 2.43 5.66
N GLY A 48 -3.89 1.17 6.08
CA GLY A 48 -3.47 0.05 5.26
C GLY A 48 -1.96 -0.11 5.29
N ARG A 49 -1.44 -0.97 4.42
CA ARG A 49 0.01 -1.21 4.34
C ARG A 49 0.44 -1.32 2.89
N LEU A 50 1.58 -0.71 2.60
CA LEU A 50 2.39 -1.02 1.43
C LEU A 50 3.51 -1.96 1.86
N ASP A 51 3.81 -2.95 1.02
CA ASP A 51 4.94 -3.85 1.25
C ASP A 51 6.27 -3.08 1.23
N GLU A 52 7.30 -3.69 1.83
CA GLU A 52 8.64 -3.09 1.87
C GLU A 52 9.16 -2.73 0.47
N LYS A 53 8.88 -3.58 -0.51
CA LYS A 53 9.28 -3.42 -1.92
C LYS A 53 8.24 -2.67 -2.76
N SER A 54 7.28 -2.01 -2.13
CA SER A 54 6.31 -1.15 -2.78
C SER A 54 6.51 0.30 -2.34
N GLU A 55 6.17 1.22 -3.22
CA GLU A 55 6.23 2.66 -2.99
C GLU A 55 4.92 3.33 -3.41
N GLY A 56 4.74 4.59 -3.01
CA GLY A 56 3.61 5.40 -3.44
C GLY A 56 2.79 5.97 -2.29
N LEU A 57 1.57 6.39 -2.61
CA LEU A 57 0.68 7.06 -1.67
C LEU A 57 0.39 6.19 -0.45
N LEU A 58 0.72 6.71 0.73
CA LEU A 58 0.36 6.18 2.03
C LEU A 58 -0.34 7.27 2.84
N ILE A 59 -1.49 6.94 3.39
CA ILE A 59 -2.22 7.80 4.31
C ILE A 59 -1.87 7.36 5.74
N LEU A 60 -1.69 8.32 6.65
CA LEU A 60 -1.57 8.07 8.08
C LEU A 60 -2.62 8.87 8.84
N THR A 61 -3.08 8.34 9.98
CA THR A 61 -4.15 8.96 10.75
C THR A 61 -4.01 8.65 12.23
N THR A 62 -4.50 9.55 13.09
CA THR A 62 -4.76 9.24 14.51
C THR A 62 -6.21 8.75 14.74
N ASP A 63 -7.03 8.70 13.69
CA ASP A 63 -8.41 8.18 13.74
C ASP A 63 -8.45 6.70 13.38
N GLY A 64 -8.52 5.85 14.41
CA GLY A 64 -8.62 4.40 14.24
C GLY A 64 -9.92 3.94 13.56
N LYS A 65 -11.02 4.70 13.69
CA LYS A 65 -12.31 4.34 13.04
C LYS A 65 -12.24 4.58 11.54
N LEU A 66 -11.67 5.71 11.13
CA LEU A 66 -11.43 6.01 9.72
C LEU A 66 -10.45 4.99 9.10
N CYS A 67 -9.38 4.65 9.83
CA CYS A 67 -8.43 3.64 9.40
C CYS A 67 -9.11 2.28 9.14
N ASP A 68 -9.90 1.79 10.10
CA ASP A 68 -10.65 0.53 9.94
C ASP A 68 -11.65 0.59 8.78
N GLN A 69 -12.38 1.70 8.65
CA GLN A 69 -13.34 1.88 7.55
C GLN A 69 -12.68 1.78 6.17
N ILE A 70 -11.51 2.40 5.97
CA ILE A 70 -10.80 2.38 4.69
C ILE A 70 -10.12 1.02 4.41
N ASN A 71 -9.69 0.33 5.47
CA ASN A 71 -9.07 -1.00 5.37
C ASN A 71 -10.07 -2.11 5.03
N ARG A 72 -11.35 -1.93 5.37
CA ARG A 72 -12.42 -2.83 4.95
C ARG A 72 -12.58 -2.84 3.43
N SER A 73 -13.17 -3.92 2.92
CA SER A 73 -13.49 -4.02 1.50
C SER A 73 -14.51 -2.96 1.09
N GLY A 74 -14.38 -2.40 -0.11
CA GLY A 74 -15.31 -1.43 -0.67
C GLY A 74 -14.66 -0.09 -1.03
N VAL A 75 -13.46 0.18 -0.50
CA VAL A 75 -12.64 1.32 -0.94
C VAL A 75 -11.66 0.86 -2.01
N GLU A 76 -11.84 1.38 -3.22
CA GLU A 76 -10.96 1.13 -4.36
C GLU A 76 -9.55 1.66 -4.12
N LYS A 77 -8.57 0.93 -4.67
CA LYS A 77 -7.14 1.24 -4.58
C LYS A 77 -6.55 1.02 -5.96
N GLN A 78 -5.77 1.98 -6.44
CA GLN A 78 -5.17 1.95 -7.76
C GLN A 78 -3.66 1.84 -7.62
N TYR A 79 -3.05 1.04 -8.51
CA TYR A 79 -1.63 0.76 -8.52
C TYR A 79 -1.08 0.89 -9.93
N TYR A 80 0.13 1.44 -10.03
CA TYR A 80 0.97 1.22 -11.20
C TYR A 80 1.85 0.00 -10.91
N ALA A 81 1.71 -1.04 -11.74
CA ALA A 81 2.46 -2.27 -11.61
C ALA A 81 3.42 -2.41 -12.78
N GLN A 82 4.72 -2.51 -12.48
CA GLN A 82 5.72 -2.88 -13.47
C GLN A 82 5.81 -4.41 -13.55
N VAL A 83 5.84 -4.93 -14.77
CA VAL A 83 5.96 -6.37 -15.05
C VAL A 83 7.15 -6.63 -15.96
N ASP A 84 7.67 -7.84 -15.91
CA ASP A 84 8.70 -8.29 -16.84
C ASP A 84 8.07 -8.61 -18.20
N GLY A 85 8.64 -8.02 -19.26
CA GLY A 85 8.14 -8.18 -20.64
C GLY A 85 6.89 -7.36 -20.95
N GLU A 86 6.28 -7.63 -22.10
CA GLU A 86 5.06 -6.95 -22.53
C GLU A 86 3.80 -7.68 -22.05
N ILE A 87 2.90 -6.95 -21.40
CA ILE A 87 1.60 -7.48 -21.04
C ILE A 87 0.71 -7.63 -22.28
N THR A 88 0.15 -8.83 -22.47
CA THR A 88 -0.74 -9.13 -23.60
C THR A 88 -2.19 -8.80 -23.28
N GLU A 89 -2.99 -8.54 -24.32
CA GLU A 89 -4.45 -8.32 -24.17
C GLU A 89 -5.16 -9.52 -23.53
N ASN A 90 -4.68 -10.74 -23.78
CA ASN A 90 -5.24 -11.93 -23.14
C ASN A 90 -4.94 -11.97 -21.64
N ALA A 91 -3.70 -11.64 -21.24
CA ALA A 91 -3.32 -11.54 -19.84
C ALA A 91 -4.12 -10.45 -19.11
N LEU A 92 -4.31 -9.28 -19.73
CA LEU A 92 -5.16 -8.21 -19.19
C LEU A 92 -6.60 -8.68 -19.02
N ARG A 93 -7.17 -9.39 -20.00
CA ARG A 93 -8.54 -9.93 -19.89
C ARG A 93 -8.66 -10.91 -18.73
N HIS A 94 -7.71 -11.82 -18.57
CA HIS A 94 -7.70 -12.76 -17.43
C HIS A 94 -7.60 -12.01 -16.09
N LEU A 95 -6.72 -11.02 -15.99
CA LEU A 95 -6.57 -10.20 -14.79
C LEU A 95 -7.89 -9.49 -14.41
N LYS A 96 -8.58 -8.90 -15.40
CA LYS A 96 -9.86 -8.21 -15.21
C LYS A 96 -10.97 -9.14 -14.72
N LEU A 97 -11.02 -10.36 -15.22
CA LEU A 97 -12.04 -11.35 -14.87
C LEU A 97 -11.80 -11.99 -13.49
N GLY A 98 -10.54 -12.00 -13.05
CA GLY A 98 -10.11 -12.63 -11.81
C GLY A 98 -9.16 -13.80 -12.09
N VAL A 99 -8.15 -13.94 -11.22
CA VAL A 99 -7.12 -14.97 -11.32
C VAL A 99 -7.09 -15.81 -10.05
N GLU A 100 -6.76 -17.09 -10.18
CA GLU A 100 -6.58 -17.97 -9.03
C GLU A 100 -5.23 -17.66 -8.37
N ILE A 101 -5.23 -17.37 -7.08
CA ILE A 101 -4.06 -17.15 -6.25
C ILE A 101 -4.04 -18.14 -5.08
N GLY A 102 -2.84 -18.54 -4.67
CA GLY A 102 -2.62 -19.43 -3.53
C GLY A 102 -2.11 -18.67 -2.31
N PHE A 103 -2.73 -18.88 -1.15
CA PHE A 103 -2.22 -18.39 0.13
C PHE A 103 -2.38 -19.49 1.18
N GLU A 104 -1.28 -19.86 1.85
CA GLU A 104 -1.25 -20.92 2.88
C GLU A 104 -1.92 -22.23 2.44
N GLY A 105 -1.67 -22.65 1.19
CA GLY A 105 -2.23 -23.88 0.61
C GLY A 105 -3.71 -23.79 0.19
N ARG A 106 -4.36 -22.65 0.41
CA ARG A 106 -5.74 -22.38 -0.05
C ARG A 106 -5.73 -21.59 -1.35
N LYS A 107 -6.66 -21.94 -2.24
CA LYS A 107 -6.87 -21.25 -3.51
C LYS A 107 -8.00 -20.23 -3.37
N TYR A 108 -7.78 -19.04 -3.92
CA TYR A 108 -8.73 -17.94 -3.93
C TYR A 108 -8.84 -17.39 -5.34
N LEU A 109 -10.05 -17.11 -5.80
CA LEU A 109 -10.25 -16.34 -7.01
C LEU A 109 -10.29 -14.85 -6.64
N THR A 110 -9.45 -14.02 -7.26
CA THR A 110 -9.50 -12.58 -7.05
C THR A 110 -10.83 -12.01 -7.55
N LYS A 111 -11.30 -10.92 -6.94
CA LYS A 111 -12.46 -10.20 -7.47
C LYS A 111 -12.12 -9.62 -8.85
N PRO A 112 -13.13 -9.47 -9.74
CA PRO A 112 -12.94 -8.71 -10.97
C PRO A 112 -12.40 -7.31 -10.69
N CYS A 113 -11.55 -6.81 -11.57
CA CYS A 113 -10.92 -5.50 -11.41
C CYS A 113 -10.81 -4.76 -12.75
N GLN A 114 -10.46 -3.48 -12.66
CA GLN A 114 -10.01 -2.71 -13.81
C GLN A 114 -8.49 -2.86 -13.95
N ALA A 115 -8.04 -3.01 -15.20
CA ALA A 115 -6.62 -3.08 -15.53
C ALA A 115 -6.40 -2.53 -16.94
N GLU A 116 -5.32 -1.80 -17.15
CA GLU A 116 -4.96 -1.29 -18.46
C GLU A 116 -3.44 -1.22 -18.61
N ARG A 117 -2.99 -1.38 -19.85
CA ARG A 117 -1.58 -1.15 -20.19
C ARG A 117 -1.36 0.34 -20.39
N LEU A 118 -0.41 0.91 -19.65
CA LEU A 118 0.02 2.28 -19.88
C LEU A 118 0.82 2.37 -21.19
N GLN A 119 0.50 3.38 -22.01
CA GLN A 119 1.28 3.67 -23.22
C GLN A 119 2.57 4.44 -22.91
N LEU A 120 2.57 5.21 -21.82
CA LEU A 120 3.68 6.03 -21.36
C LEU A 120 3.87 5.82 -19.87
N SER A 121 5.12 5.94 -19.41
CA SER A 121 5.42 5.93 -17.98
C SER A 121 4.67 7.05 -17.27
N PRO A 122 4.02 6.78 -16.12
CA PRO A 122 3.31 7.81 -15.38
C PRO A 122 4.31 8.82 -14.81
N LYS A 123 3.90 10.09 -14.73
CA LYS A 123 4.66 11.11 -14.00
C LYS A 123 4.31 10.99 -12.52
N LEU A 124 5.25 10.53 -11.72
CA LEU A 124 5.10 10.37 -10.28
C LEU A 124 5.86 11.49 -9.54
N PRO A 125 5.37 11.94 -8.37
CA PRO A 125 6.16 12.82 -7.51
C PRO A 125 7.40 12.07 -6.98
N MET A 126 8.39 12.81 -6.50
CA MET A 126 9.51 12.20 -5.81
C MET A 126 9.03 11.55 -4.50
N PRO A 127 9.53 10.35 -4.15
CA PRO A 127 9.35 9.80 -2.82
C PRO A 127 9.88 10.73 -1.73
N ASP A 128 9.27 10.65 -0.55
CA ASP A 128 9.69 11.40 0.65
C ASP A 128 11.09 10.99 1.17
#